data_AF-A0A3E1NTP2-F1
#
_entry.id   AF-A0A3E1NTP2-F1
#
_cell.length_a   1.000
_cell.length_b   1.000
_cell.length_c   1.000
_cell.angle_alpha   90.00
_cell.angle_beta   90.00
_cell.angle_gamma   90.00
#
_symmetry.space_group_name_H-M   'P 1'
#
loop_
_entity.id
_entity.type
_entity.pdbx_description
1 polymer ?
#
loop_
_entity_poly.entity_id
_entity_poly.type
_entity_poly.pdbx_seq_one_letter_code
_entity_poly.pdbx_strand_id
1 'polypeptide(L)'
;MKLVGFIKELDNYDWASPLCNELGEESNAEELVNNIISYLEKGKLILGWMGYFVDLRTQDPIAPHAFLTDGVWVWPSYYLYYLKMYPQYKLDNSFINYLREKNFVIGEILNEDAILNEFIEKLKN
;
A
#
# COMPACT_ATOMS: atom_id res chain seq x y z
N MET A 1 -0.38 -13.74 -3.73
CA MET A 1 -0.76 -12.33 -3.49
C MET A 1 -0.10 -11.37 -4.49
N LYS A 2 -0.56 -10.11 -4.54
CA LYS A 2 0.10 -8.98 -5.22
C LYS A 2 0.48 -7.89 -4.20
N LEU A 3 1.47 -7.06 -4.51
CA LEU A 3 2.02 -6.04 -3.61
C LEU A 3 1.93 -4.67 -4.26
N VAL A 4 1.63 -3.61 -3.48
CA VAL A 4 1.59 -2.23 -3.98
C VAL A 4 2.02 -1.24 -2.90
N GLY A 5 2.68 -0.16 -3.31
CA GLY A 5 2.97 0.98 -2.44
C GLY A 5 4.17 0.81 -1.49
N PHE A 6 5.05 -0.16 -1.75
CA PHE A 6 6.22 -0.40 -0.91
C PHE A 6 7.42 0.44 -1.34
N ILE A 7 7.88 1.27 -0.41
CA ILE A 7 8.97 2.24 -0.60
C ILE A 7 10.24 1.68 0.04
N LYS A 8 11.31 1.53 -0.75
CA LYS A 8 12.57 0.87 -0.34
C LYS A 8 13.21 1.49 0.91
N GLU A 9 13.09 2.81 1.07
CA GLU A 9 13.66 3.54 2.20
C GLU A 9 12.90 3.32 3.53
N LEU A 10 11.64 2.91 3.46
CA LEU A 10 10.81 2.58 4.63
C LEU A 10 10.79 1.07 4.91
N ASP A 11 10.85 0.28 3.86
CA ASP A 11 10.81 -1.18 3.86
C ASP A 11 11.92 -1.71 2.94
N ASN A 12 13.04 -2.14 3.53
CA ASN A 12 14.21 -2.56 2.78
C ASN A 12 14.09 -3.97 2.17
N TYR A 13 13.04 -4.21 1.38
CA TYR A 13 12.85 -5.46 0.62
C TYR A 13 13.42 -5.34 -0.78
N ASP A 14 13.95 -6.41 -1.36
CA ASP A 14 14.57 -6.39 -2.70
C ASP A 14 13.58 -6.09 -3.83
N TRP A 15 12.31 -6.37 -3.60
CA TRP A 15 11.21 -6.09 -4.53
C TRP A 15 10.54 -4.73 -4.28
N ALA A 16 10.95 -3.98 -3.25
CA ALA A 16 10.47 -2.61 -3.01
C ALA A 16 11.21 -1.62 -3.92
N SER A 17 10.55 -0.51 -4.24
CA SER A 17 11.06 0.51 -5.16
C SER A 17 11.40 1.79 -4.41
N PRO A 18 12.51 2.48 -4.74
CA PRO A 18 12.83 3.78 -4.14
C PRO A 18 11.71 4.80 -4.38
N LEU A 19 11.43 5.69 -3.41
CA LEU A 19 10.37 6.68 -3.54
C LEU A 19 10.51 7.52 -4.82
N CYS A 20 11.74 7.88 -5.21
CA CYS A 20 11.97 8.67 -6.42
C CYS A 20 11.49 7.97 -7.70
N ASN A 21 11.48 6.64 -7.73
CA ASN A 21 10.98 5.86 -8.86
C ASN A 21 9.45 5.77 -8.87
N GLU A 22 8.82 5.94 -7.70
CA GLU A 22 7.37 5.93 -7.53
C GLU A 22 6.71 7.28 -7.85
N LEU A 23 7.48 8.34 -8.11
CA LEU A 23 6.93 9.64 -8.49
C LEU A 23 6.93 9.80 -10.02
N GLY A 24 5.77 10.15 -10.56
CA GLY A 24 5.55 10.49 -11.97
C GLY A 24 5.77 11.97 -12.26
N GLU A 25 5.69 12.33 -13.54
CA GLU A 25 5.78 13.72 -14.00
C GLU A 25 4.42 14.43 -13.91
N GLU A 26 3.33 13.70 -14.10
CA GLU A 26 1.97 14.22 -14.12
C GLU A 26 1.20 13.82 -12.86
N SER A 27 0.37 14.74 -12.36
CA SER A 27 -0.56 14.46 -11.28
C SER A 27 -1.69 13.55 -11.76
N ASN A 28 -2.06 12.57 -10.93
CA ASN A 28 -3.26 11.78 -11.15
C ASN A 28 -4.51 12.63 -10.93
N ALA A 29 -5.63 12.19 -11.53
CA ALA A 29 -6.93 12.79 -11.27
C ALA A 29 -7.28 12.68 -9.78
N GLU A 30 -7.64 13.81 -9.16
CA GLU A 30 -7.94 13.90 -7.72
C GLU A 30 -9.03 12.90 -7.29
N GLU A 31 -10.09 12.76 -8.09
CA GLU A 31 -11.17 11.80 -7.84
C GLU A 31 -10.66 10.36 -7.76
N LEU A 32 -9.75 9.97 -8.66
CA LEU A 32 -9.18 8.62 -8.67
C LEU A 32 -8.34 8.39 -7.40
N VAL A 33 -7.50 9.36 -7.02
CA VAL A 33 -6.67 9.26 -5.81
C VAL A 33 -7.55 9.14 -4.56
N ASN A 34 -8.60 9.95 -4.44
CA ASN A 34 -9.54 9.90 -3.33
C ASN A 34 -10.29 8.57 -3.23
N ASN A 35 -10.70 7.99 -4.36
CA ASN A 35 -11.33 6.67 -4.40
C ASN A 35 -10.36 5.56 -3.96
N ILE A 36 -9.09 5.62 -4.41
CA ILE A 36 -8.05 4.66 -4.01
C ILE A 36 -7.78 4.76 -2.51
N ILE A 37 -7.59 5.97 -1.98
CA ILE A 37 -7.37 6.18 -0.54
C ILE A 37 -8.55 5.62 0.26
N SER A 38 -9.78 5.96 -0.12
CA SER A 38 -11.00 5.50 0.57
C SER A 38 -11.14 3.97 0.57
N TYR A 39 -10.63 3.32 -0.48
CA TYR A 39 -10.55 1.86 -0.56
C TYR A 39 -9.47 1.30 0.37
N LEU A 40 -8.24 1.85 0.31
CA LEU A 40 -7.11 1.40 1.11
C LEU A 40 -7.34 1.57 2.62
N GLU A 41 -8.07 2.62 3.03
CA GLU A 41 -8.46 2.88 4.44
C GLU A 41 -9.36 1.78 5.01
N LYS A 42 -10.07 1.03 4.17
CA LYS A 42 -10.95 -0.07 4.58
C LYS A 42 -10.22 -1.42 4.62
N GLY A 43 -8.93 -1.44 4.30
CA GLY A 43 -8.11 -2.65 4.31
C GLY A 43 -8.17 -3.39 5.64
N LYS A 44 -8.08 -4.72 5.59
CA LYS A 44 -7.95 -5.54 6.79
C LYS A 44 -6.49 -5.59 7.21
N LEU A 45 -6.21 -5.32 8.48
CA LEU A 45 -4.89 -5.52 9.07
C LEU A 45 -4.50 -7.01 8.98
N ILE A 46 -3.38 -7.31 8.34
CA ILE A 46 -2.87 -8.69 8.24
C ILE A 46 -1.67 -8.93 9.16
N LEU A 47 -0.79 -7.95 9.28
CA LEU A 47 0.41 -8.03 10.10
C LEU A 47 0.72 -6.66 10.68
N GLY A 48 1.06 -6.59 11.97
CA GLY A 48 1.46 -5.35 12.62
C GLY A 48 2.32 -5.61 13.85
N TRP A 49 3.16 -4.64 14.19
CA TRP A 49 4.04 -4.69 15.35
C TRP A 49 4.23 -3.30 15.96
N MET A 50 4.89 -3.24 17.12
CA MET A 50 5.12 -1.96 17.80
C MET A 50 6.05 -1.07 16.98
N GLY A 51 5.67 0.20 16.85
CA GLY A 51 6.44 1.23 16.17
C GLY A 51 5.63 1.96 15.10
N TYR A 52 6.31 2.89 14.44
CA TYR A 52 5.71 3.78 13.45
C TYR A 52 6.72 3.97 12.32
N PHE A 53 6.20 4.00 11.09
CA PHE A 53 6.92 4.56 9.97
C PHE A 53 7.04 6.07 10.17
N VAL A 54 8.17 6.64 9.75
CA VAL A 54 8.45 8.07 9.79
C VAL A 54 8.53 8.65 8.38
N ASP A 55 8.15 9.91 8.20
CA ASP A 55 8.31 10.61 6.93
C ASP A 55 9.80 10.70 6.56
N LEU A 56 10.14 10.40 5.31
CA LEU A 56 11.54 10.38 4.87
C LEU A 56 12.23 11.75 4.98
N ARG A 57 11.48 12.85 4.97
CA ARG A 57 12.02 14.21 5.04
C ARG A 57 11.90 14.82 6.42
N THR A 58 10.72 14.78 7.05
CA THR A 58 10.48 15.46 8.34
C THR A 58 10.82 14.59 9.54
N GLN A 59 10.91 13.26 9.36
CA GLN A 59 11.07 12.27 10.42
C GLN A 59 9.91 12.20 11.42
N ASP A 60 8.77 12.83 11.10
CA ASP A 60 7.57 12.73 11.91
C ASP A 60 6.90 11.35 11.74
N PRO A 61 6.24 10.79 12.77
CA PRO A 61 5.45 9.57 12.62
C PRO A 61 4.29 9.74 11.64
N ILE A 62 4.16 8.84 10.67
CA ILE A 62 3.14 8.94 9.59
C ILE A 62 2.13 7.79 9.60
N ALA A 63 2.53 6.60 10.06
CA ALA A 63 1.67 5.43 10.09
C ALA A 63 2.21 4.37 11.07
N PRO A 64 1.36 3.54 11.71
CA PRO A 64 1.84 2.42 12.52
C PRO A 64 2.57 1.40 11.65
N HIS A 65 3.53 0.65 12.21
CA HIS A 65 4.13 -0.48 11.52
C HIS A 65 3.11 -1.61 11.28
N ALA A 66 2.50 -1.58 10.10
CA ALA A 66 1.40 -2.46 9.74
C ALA A 66 1.28 -2.64 8.23
N PHE A 67 0.79 -3.81 7.84
CA PHE A 67 0.39 -4.16 6.48
C PHE A 67 -1.09 -4.49 6.45
N LEU A 68 -1.75 -4.05 5.39
CA LEU A 68 -3.17 -4.25 5.17
C LEU A 68 -3.41 -5.02 3.87
N THR A 69 -4.59 -5.63 3.77
CA THR A 69 -4.99 -6.38 2.59
C THR A 69 -6.50 -6.28 2.32
N ASP A 70 -6.87 -6.52 1.07
CA ASP A 70 -8.25 -6.79 0.65
C ASP A 70 -8.50 -8.29 0.34
N GLY A 71 -7.51 -9.15 0.61
CA GLY A 71 -7.53 -10.56 0.24
C GLY A 71 -6.70 -10.91 -1.00
N VAL A 72 -6.33 -9.92 -1.83
CA VAL A 72 -5.56 -10.12 -3.08
C VAL A 72 -4.29 -9.30 -3.10
N TRP A 73 -4.42 -8.02 -2.77
CA TRP A 73 -3.34 -7.05 -2.67
C TRP A 73 -2.94 -6.84 -1.22
N VAL A 74 -1.66 -6.65 -0.99
CA VAL A 74 -1.10 -6.23 0.29
C VAL A 74 -0.40 -4.90 0.10
N TRP A 75 -0.56 -3.99 1.05
CA TRP A 75 0.08 -2.69 1.06
C TRP A 75 0.49 -2.27 2.48
N PRO A 76 1.54 -1.45 2.61
CA PRO A 76 1.92 -0.88 3.89
C PRO A 76 0.98 0.25 4.31
N SER A 77 0.81 0.42 5.61
CA SER A 77 -0.02 1.47 6.21
C SER A 77 0.39 2.89 5.79
N TYR A 78 1.68 3.13 5.53
CA TYR A 78 2.18 4.43 5.07
C TYR A 78 1.82 4.75 3.62
N TYR A 79 1.38 3.76 2.83
CA TYR A 79 1.12 4.00 1.40
C TYR A 79 0.08 5.12 1.20
N LEU A 80 -0.96 5.14 2.04
CA LEU A 80 -1.99 6.16 2.04
C LEU A 80 -1.43 7.57 2.28
N TYR A 81 -0.41 7.69 3.14
CA TYR A 81 0.24 8.97 3.42
C TYR A 81 0.92 9.51 2.17
N TYR A 82 1.66 8.68 1.44
CA TYR A 82 2.36 9.08 0.23
C TYR A 82 1.39 9.40 -0.92
N LEU A 83 0.28 8.67 -1.05
CA LEU A 83 -0.78 9.01 -2.01
C LEU A 83 -1.41 10.39 -1.72
N LYS A 84 -1.62 10.72 -0.44
CA LYS A 84 -2.15 12.04 -0.01
C LYS A 84 -1.13 13.16 -0.25
N MET A 85 0.14 12.89 0.00
CA MET A 85 1.21 13.88 -0.11
C MET A 85 1.63 14.16 -1.56
N TYR A 86 1.60 13.14 -2.43
CA TYR A 86 2.12 13.20 -3.78
C TYR A 86 1.02 12.88 -4.80
N PRO A 87 0.30 13.88 -5.34
CA PRO A 87 -0.67 13.68 -6.41
C PRO A 87 -0.09 12.96 -7.64
N GLN A 88 1.21 13.10 -7.88
CA GLN A 88 1.97 12.47 -8.96
C GLN A 88 2.49 11.06 -8.63
N TYR A 89 2.12 10.47 -7.48
CA TYR A 89 2.54 9.10 -7.16
C TYR A 89 2.04 8.12 -8.22
N LYS A 90 2.93 7.31 -8.79
CA LYS A 90 2.61 6.36 -9.86
C LYS A 90 1.65 5.31 -9.34
N LEU A 91 0.54 5.14 -10.06
CA LEU A 91 -0.45 4.15 -9.74
C LEU A 91 -0.27 2.94 -10.64
N ASP A 92 -0.10 1.75 -10.05
CA ASP A 92 0.02 0.51 -10.81
C ASP A 92 -1.28 0.26 -11.61
N ASN A 93 -1.15 0.11 -12.93
CA ASN A 93 -2.30 -0.06 -13.83
C ASN A 93 -3.08 -1.36 -13.55
N SER A 94 -2.41 -2.44 -13.15
CA SER A 94 -3.06 -3.70 -12.77
C SER A 94 -3.85 -3.52 -11.48
N PHE A 95 -3.33 -2.73 -10.54
CA PHE A 95 -4.03 -2.37 -9.31
C PHE A 95 -5.26 -1.52 -9.61
N ILE A 96 -5.13 -0.43 -10.40
CA ILE A 96 -6.26 0.43 -10.76
C ILE A 96 -7.37 -0.35 -11.47
N ASN A 97 -7.00 -1.19 -12.45
CA ASN A 97 -7.98 -2.00 -13.18
C ASN A 97 -8.73 -2.95 -12.24
N TYR A 98 -8.00 -3.60 -11.34
CA TYR A 98 -8.61 -4.44 -10.30
C TYR A 98 -9.58 -3.65 -9.39
N LEU A 99 -9.20 -2.45 -8.95
CA LEU A 99 -10.08 -1.62 -8.11
C LEU A 99 -11.36 -1.21 -8.85
N ARG A 100 -11.24 -0.86 -10.13
CA ARG A 100 -12.38 -0.49 -10.98
C ARG A 100 -13.34 -1.66 -11.17
N GLU A 101 -12.82 -2.86 -11.44
CA GLU A 101 -13.63 -4.08 -11.54
C GLU A 101 -14.40 -4.39 -10.25
N LYS A 102 -13.82 -4.04 -9.09
CA LYS A 102 -14.43 -4.20 -7.77
C LYS A 102 -15.25 -2.98 -7.31
N ASN A 103 -15.39 -1.95 -8.14
CA ASN A 103 -16.04 -0.68 -7.79
C ASN A 103 -15.49 -0.04 -6.50
N PHE A 104 -14.19 -0.20 -6.22
CA PHE A 104 -13.54 0.31 -5.00
C PHE A 104 -14.19 -0.18 -3.70
N VAL A 105 -14.71 -1.42 -3.69
CA VAL A 105 -15.27 -2.06 -2.50
C VAL A 105 -14.44 -3.29 -2.13
N ILE A 106 -14.07 -3.38 -0.84
CA ILE A 106 -13.46 -4.59 -0.28
C ILE A 106 -14.55 -5.60 0.00
N GLY A 107 -14.38 -6.80 -0.56
CA GLY A 107 -15.27 -7.93 -0.35
C GLY A 107 -14.93 -8.71 0.93
N GLU A 108 -15.63 -9.82 1.13
CA GLU A 108 -15.27 -10.78 2.18
C GLU A 108 -13.89 -11.39 1.89
N ILE A 109 -13.03 -11.38 2.91
CA ILE A 109 -11.68 -11.95 2.84
C ILE A 109 -11.75 -13.38 3.36
N LEU A 110 -11.43 -14.33 2.49
CA LEU A 110 -11.38 -15.74 2.84
C LEU A 110 -9.92 -16.15 3.13
N ASN A 111 -9.74 -17.07 4.09
CA ASN A 111 -8.45 -17.70 4.40
C ASN A 111 -7.34 -16.73 4.83
N GLU A 112 -7.61 -15.84 5.78
CA GLU A 112 -6.65 -14.85 6.30
C GLU A 112 -5.32 -15.45 6.75
N ASP A 113 -5.35 -16.59 7.43
CA ASP A 113 -4.14 -17.30 7.86
C ASP A 113 -3.25 -17.71 6.68
N ALA A 114 -3.85 -18.13 5.56
CA ALA A 114 -3.11 -18.51 4.37
C ALA A 114 -2.43 -17.29 3.74
N ILE A 115 -3.12 -16.15 3.70
CA ILE A 115 -2.56 -14.89 3.17
C ILE A 115 -1.43 -14.40 4.08
N LEU A 116 -1.60 -14.48 5.40
CA LEU A 116 -0.57 -14.10 6.37
C LEU A 116 0.68 -14.96 6.19
N ASN A 117 0.51 -16.28 6.10
CA ASN A 117 1.63 -17.20 5.90
C ASN A 117 2.34 -16.95 4.57
N GLU A 118 1.58 -16.79 3.47
CA GLU A 118 2.14 -16.45 2.16
C GLU A 118 2.95 -15.14 2.24
N PHE A 119 2.45 -14.13 2.98
CA PHE A 119 3.10 -12.83 3.10
C PHE A 119 4.36 -12.90 3.97
N ILE A 120 4.34 -13.63 5.08
CA ILE A 120 5.53 -13.87 5.90
C ILE A 120 6.64 -14.55 5.09
N GLU A 121 6.31 -15.54 4.26
CA GLU A 121 7.30 -16.16 3.37
C GLU A 121 7.84 -15.16 2.34
N LYS A 122 7.00 -14.23 1.86
CA LYS A 122 7.44 -13.17 0.96
C LYS A 122 8.38 -12.17 1.62
N LEU A 123 8.20 -11.86 2.91
CA LEU A 123 9.08 -10.95 3.67
C LEU A 123 10.47 -11.53 3.95
N LYS A 124 10.62 -12.86 3.91
CA LYS A 124 11.91 -13.54 4.11
C LYS A 124 12.81 -13.54 2.88
N ASN A 125 12.24 -13.27 1.70
CA ASN A 125 12.90 -13.30 0.39
C ASN A 125 13.11 -11.89 -0.15
#